data_AF-A0A9X3I8Y1-F1
#
_entry.id   AF-A0A9X3I8Y1-F1
#
_cell.length_a   1.000
_cell.length_b   1.000
_cell.length_c   1.000
_cell.angle_alpha   90.00
_cell.angle_beta   90.00
_cell.angle_gamma   90.00
#
_symmetry.space_group_name_H-M   'P 1'
#
loop_
_entity.id
_entity.type
_entity.pdbx_description
1 polymer ?
#
loop_
_entity_poly.entity_id
_entity_poly.type
_entity_poly.pdbx_seq_one_letter_code
_entity_poly.pdbx_strand_id
1 'polypeptide(L)'
;MKNRTRVTNRLNVSITKKVIELQEKGYDCDFLLLANGSLLCMQTNRKYPMSSVSIEATEHGYDFFSQSYKHVHKIVTGNGEQGLLLTEKAYN
;
A
#
# COMPACT_ATOMS: atom_id res chain seq x y z
N MET A 1 -13.11 -10.98 39.50
CA MET A 1 -13.23 -10.34 38.16
C MET A 1 -11.97 -10.68 37.37
N LYS A 2 -12.07 -11.43 36.26
CA LYS A 2 -10.91 -11.77 35.42
C LYS A 2 -10.64 -10.60 34.47
N ASN A 3 -9.49 -9.95 34.59
CA ASN A 3 -9.04 -8.92 33.66
C ASN A 3 -8.82 -9.57 32.29
N ARG A 4 -9.75 -9.35 31.35
CA ARG A 4 -9.53 -9.63 29.93
C ARG A 4 -8.49 -8.62 29.44
N THR A 5 -7.22 -9.01 29.39
CA THR A 5 -6.22 -8.32 28.59
C THR A 5 -6.73 -8.34 27.16
N ARG A 6 -7.24 -7.21 26.66
CA ARG A 6 -7.51 -7.05 25.23
C ARG A 6 -6.16 -7.28 24.54
N VAL A 7 -6.08 -8.32 23.72
CA VAL A 7 -4.98 -8.45 22.76
C VAL A 7 -5.07 -7.19 21.90
N THR A 8 -4.16 -6.25 22.10
CA THR A 8 -3.99 -5.17 21.15
C THR A 8 -3.57 -5.84 19.85
N ASN A 9 -4.40 -5.74 18.81
CA ASN A 9 -4.05 -6.22 17.48
C ASN A 9 -2.68 -5.63 17.16
N ARG A 10 -1.63 -6.47 17.16
CA ARG A 10 -0.29 -6.00 16.83
C ARG A 10 -0.39 -5.47 15.40
N LEU A 11 -0.05 -4.19 15.22
CA LEU A 11 0.21 -3.62 13.90
C LEU A 11 1.08 -4.60 13.15
N ASN A 12 0.76 -4.86 11.87
CA ASN A 12 1.58 -5.75 11.06
C ASN A 12 2.96 -5.09 10.91
N VAL A 13 3.88 -5.50 11.77
CA VAL A 13 5.18 -4.87 11.93
C VAL A 13 5.98 -4.94 10.64
N SER A 14 5.80 -5.97 9.80
CA SER A 14 6.53 -6.06 8.52
C SER A 14 5.98 -5.05 7.51
N ILE A 15 4.66 -5.01 7.29
CA ILE A 15 4.04 -4.05 6.35
C ILE A 15 4.33 -2.62 6.78
N THR A 16 4.08 -2.29 8.05
CA THR A 16 4.30 -0.93 8.56
C THR A 16 5.77 -0.51 8.42
N LYS A 17 6.72 -1.39 8.77
CA LYS A 17 8.15 -1.09 8.56
C LYS A 17 8.48 -0.88 7.09
N LYS A 18 7.91 -1.69 6.20
CA LYS A 18 8.18 -1.57 4.77
C LYS A 18 7.65 -0.27 4.19
N VAL A 19 6.44 0.13 4.58
CA VAL A 19 5.85 1.41 4.18
C VAL A 19 6.74 2.56 4.64
N ILE A 20 7.19 2.56 5.90
CA ILE A 20 8.09 3.58 6.44
C ILE A 20 9.41 3.62 5.64
N GLU A 21 10.05 2.46 5.43
CA GLU A 21 11.30 2.35 4.65
C GLU A 21 11.16 2.94 3.25
N LEU A 22 10.03 2.69 2.57
CA LEU A 22 9.79 3.18 1.22
C LEU A 22 9.46 4.68 1.21
N GLN A 23 8.73 5.18 2.20
CA GLN A 23 8.46 6.62 2.34
C GLN A 23 9.76 7.40 2.62
N GLU A 24 10.66 6.86 3.44
CA GLU A 24 12.01 7.43 3.66
C GLU A 24 12.86 7.45 2.37
N LYS A 25 12.55 6.59 1.39
CA LYS A 25 13.19 6.55 0.06
C LYS A 25 12.52 7.45 -0.98
N GLY A 26 11.49 8.22 -0.60
CA GLY A 26 10.80 9.15 -1.50
C GLY A 26 9.56 8.58 -2.21
N TYR A 27 9.08 7.40 -1.82
CA TYR A 27 7.77 6.90 -2.25
C TYR A 27 6.69 7.49 -1.34
N ASP A 28 6.44 8.79 -1.49
CA ASP A 28 5.62 9.61 -0.59
C ASP A 28 4.16 9.76 -1.03
N CYS A 29 3.82 9.30 -2.24
CA CYS A 29 2.44 9.27 -2.73
C CYS A 29 1.69 8.01 -2.27
N ASP A 30 0.37 8.14 -2.07
CA ASP A 30 -0.54 7.03 -1.82
C ASP A 30 -1.40 6.82 -3.05
N PHE A 31 -1.40 5.59 -3.57
CA PHE A 31 -2.20 5.21 -4.72
C PHE A 31 -3.36 4.30 -4.30
N LEU A 32 -4.54 4.60 -4.84
CA LEU A 32 -5.74 3.75 -4.71
C LEU A 32 -6.08 3.11 -6.05
N LEU A 33 -6.35 1.81 -6.03
CA LEU A 33 -6.92 1.11 -7.18
C LEU A 33 -8.43 1.37 -7.24
N LEU A 34 -8.88 1.99 -8.32
CA LEU A 34 -10.29 2.25 -8.58
C LEU A 34 -10.95 1.06 -9.29
N ALA A 35 -12.28 0.96 -9.19
CA ALA A 35 -13.06 -0.13 -9.80
C ALA A 35 -12.92 -0.22 -11.33
N ASN A 36 -12.58 0.89 -11.99
CA ASN A 36 -12.31 0.94 -13.44
C ASN A 36 -10.89 0.48 -13.82
N GLY A 37 -10.08 0.00 -12.87
CA GLY A 37 -8.72 -0.47 -13.11
C GLY A 37 -7.68 0.66 -13.27
N SER A 38 -8.02 1.91 -12.97
CA SER A 38 -7.05 3.01 -12.88
C SER A 38 -6.54 3.20 -11.45
N LEU A 39 -5.33 3.74 -11.32
CA LEU A 39 -4.79 4.21 -10.05
C LEU A 39 -5.12 5.70 -9.86
N LEU A 40 -5.52 6.07 -8.66
CA LEU A 40 -5.67 7.45 -8.22
C LEU A 40 -4.54 7.79 -7.26
N CYS A 41 -3.74 8.80 -7.57
CA CYS A 41 -2.81 9.40 -6.62
C CYS A 41 -3.59 10.31 -5.67
N MET A 42 -3.56 10.05 -4.37
CA MET A 42 -4.33 10.80 -3.37
C MET A 42 -3.81 12.23 -3.15
N GLN A 43 -2.51 12.43 -3.34
CA GLN A 43 -1.79 13.68 -3.13
C GLN A 43 -2.08 14.68 -4.25
N THR A 44 -2.17 14.21 -5.50
CA THR A 44 -2.36 15.06 -6.69
C THR A 44 -3.75 14.97 -7.30
N ASN A 45 -4.57 14.03 -6.82
CA ASN A 45 -5.88 13.68 -7.37
C ASN A 45 -5.84 13.29 -8.87
N ARG A 46 -4.66 12.90 -9.38
CA ARG A 46 -4.46 12.48 -10.76
C ARG A 46 -4.74 10.99 -10.91
N LYS A 47 -5.29 10.62 -12.07
CA LYS A 47 -5.58 9.24 -12.43
C LYS A 47 -4.57 8.73 -13.45
N TYR A 48 -4.13 7.51 -13.25
CA TYR A 48 -3.20 6.81 -14.14
C TYR A 48 -3.80 5.47 -14.53
N PRO A 49 -3.94 5.15 -15.82
CA PRO A 49 -4.12 3.77 -16.26
C PRO A 49 -3.03 2.87 -15.66
N MET A 50 -3.39 1.65 -15.23
CA MET A 50 -2.39 0.69 -14.74
C MET A 50 -1.28 0.41 -15.77
N SER A 51 -1.60 0.48 -17.07
CA SER A 51 -0.65 0.30 -18.16
C SER A 51 0.34 1.46 -18.36
N SER A 52 0.15 2.60 -17.70
CA SER A 52 1.01 3.78 -17.83
C SER A 52 1.91 4.01 -16.61
N VAL A 53 1.98 3.04 -15.69
CA VAL A 53 2.82 3.11 -14.50
C VAL A 53 3.73 1.88 -14.42
N SER A 54 4.87 2.04 -13.78
CA SER A 54 5.66 0.91 -13.31
C SER A 54 5.10 0.44 -11.97
N ILE A 55 4.88 -0.86 -11.83
CA ILE A 55 4.41 -1.49 -10.59
C ILE A 55 5.42 -2.54 -10.20
N GLU A 56 5.85 -2.54 -8.95
CA GLU A 56 6.77 -3.55 -8.42
C GLU A 56 6.29 -4.02 -7.05
N ALA A 57 5.96 -5.30 -6.92
CA ALA A 57 5.64 -5.92 -5.64
C ALA A 57 6.90 -5.99 -4.74
N THR A 58 6.78 -5.58 -3.48
CA THR A 58 7.93 -5.49 -2.57
C THR A 58 7.80 -6.28 -1.27
N GLU A 59 6.59 -6.39 -0.73
CA GLU A 59 6.31 -7.06 0.53
C GLU A 59 4.85 -7.45 0.58
N HIS A 60 4.52 -8.38 1.47
CA HIS A 60 3.15 -8.73 1.75
C HIS A 60 2.98 -9.12 3.22
N GLY A 61 1.73 -9.21 3.68
CA GLY A 61 1.46 -9.70 5.02
C GLY A 61 -0.01 -9.66 5.39
N TYR A 62 -0.34 -10.37 6.46
CA TYR A 62 -1.70 -10.37 7.00
C TYR A 62 -1.96 -9.12 7.83
N ASP A 63 -2.83 -8.23 7.35
CA ASP A 63 -3.26 -7.06 8.11
C ASP A 63 -4.39 -7.44 9.07
N PHE A 64 -4.10 -7.39 10.37
CA PHE A 64 -5.07 -7.70 11.43
C PHE A 64 -6.17 -6.65 11.57
N PHE A 65 -5.99 -5.42 11.05
CA PHE A 65 -7.02 -4.40 11.08
C PHE A 65 -8.13 -4.69 10.08
N SER A 66 -7.77 -4.93 8.82
CA SER A 66 -8.72 -5.31 7.77
C SER A 66 -9.03 -6.81 7.71
N GLN A 67 -8.35 -7.63 8.51
CA GLN A 67 -8.44 -9.11 8.50
C GLN A 67 -8.22 -9.70 7.09
N SER A 68 -7.25 -9.15 6.36
CA SER A 68 -6.98 -9.54 4.98
C SER A 68 -5.48 -9.54 4.69
N TYR A 69 -5.07 -10.34 3.71
CA TYR A 69 -3.70 -10.29 3.23
C TYR A 69 -3.52 -9.08 2.33
N LYS A 70 -2.47 -8.29 2.57
CA LYS A 70 -2.14 -7.11 1.78
C LYS A 70 -0.79 -7.29 1.11
N HIS A 71 -0.67 -6.69 -0.06
CA HIS A 71 0.54 -6.59 -0.86
C HIS A 71 0.92 -5.12 -0.96
N VAL A 72 2.19 -4.82 -0.72
CA VAL A 72 2.79 -3.49 -0.88
C VAL A 72 3.48 -3.43 -2.22
N HIS A 73 3.04 -2.52 -3.08
CA HIS A 73 3.65 -2.27 -4.38
C HIS A 73 4.21 -0.86 -4.42
N LYS A 74 5.39 -0.71 -5.03
CA LYS A 74 5.91 0.58 -5.46
C LYS A 74 5.25 0.94 -6.78
N ILE A 75 4.84 2.19 -6.90
CA ILE A 75 4.29 2.78 -8.11
C ILE A 75 5.22 3.90 -8.55
N VAL A 76 5.59 3.91 -9.82
CA VAL A 76 6.27 5.04 -10.47
C VAL A 76 5.50 5.41 -11.72
N THR A 77 5.07 6.65 -11.81
CA THR A 77 4.31 7.17 -12.96
C THR A 77 5.25 7.76 -14.01
N GLY A 78 4.78 7.89 -15.25
CA GLY A 78 5.56 8.52 -16.33
C GLY A 78 5.89 10.00 -16.13
N ASN A 79 5.19 10.69 -15.22
CA ASN A 79 5.47 12.09 -14.85
C ASN A 79 6.30 12.22 -13.56
N GLY A 80 6.83 11.12 -13.03
CA GLY A 80 7.78 11.10 -11.91
C GLY A 80 7.17 11.07 -10.52
N GLU A 81 5.84 10.93 -10.38
CA GLU A 81 5.21 10.66 -9.08
C GLU A 81 5.58 9.24 -8.62
N GLN A 82 6.00 9.10 -7.36
CA GLN A 82 6.42 7.83 -6.78
C GLN A 82 5.68 7.58 -5.48
N GLY A 83 5.17 6.37 -5.30
CA GLY A 83 4.33 6.08 -4.14
C GLY A 83 4.02 4.62 -3.95
N LEU A 84 3.06 4.35 -3.09
CA LEU A 84 2.71 3.01 -2.65
C LEU A 84 1.26 2.66 -2.99
N LEU A 85 1.05 1.42 -3.39
CA LEU A 85 -0.27 0.81 -3.55
C LEU A 85 -0.37 -0.38 -2.60
N LEU A 86 -1.30 -0.30 -1.64
CA LEU A 86 -1.66 -1.40 -0.76
C LEU A 86 -2.96 -2.04 -1.23
N THR A 87 -2.90 -3.30 -1.67
CA THR A 87 -4.07 -4.03 -2.19
C THR A 87 -4.08 -5.48 -1.72
N GLU A 88 -5.24 -6.12 -1.79
CA GLU A 88 -5.38 -7.56 -1.49
C GLU A 88 -4.90 -8.46 -2.63
N LYS A 89 -4.76 -7.88 -3.83
CA LYS A 89 -4.25 -8.57 -5.01
C LYS A 89 -2.80 -8.17 -5.26
N ALA A 90 -1.98 -9.16 -5.64
CA ALA A 90 -0.63 -8.95 -6.14
C ALA A 90 -0.67 -8.47 -7.61
N TYR A 91 0.15 -7.48 -7.92
CA TYR A 91 0.39 -6.96 -9.26
C TYR A 91 1.90 -6.96 -9.53
N ASN A 92 2.27 -7.30 -10.76
CA ASN A 92 3.65 -7.33 -11.25
C ASN A 92 3.75 -6.51 -12.53
#